data_AF-A0AAU2A7M8-F1
#
_entry.id   AF-A0AAU2A7M8-F1
#
_cell.length_a   1.000
_cell.length_b   1.000
_cell.length_c   1.000
_cell.angle_alpha   90.00
_cell.angle_beta   90.00
_cell.angle_gamma   90.00
#
_symmetry.space_group_name_H-M   'P 1'
#
loop_
_entity.id
_entity.type
_entity.pdbx_description
1 polymer ?
#
loop_
_entity_poly.entity_id
_entity_poly.type
_entity_poly.pdbx_seq_one_letter_code
_entity_poly.pdbx_strand_id
1 'polypeptide(L)'
;MSETDPHIHVEQKVGQSGADVRNAIVATFGRVPDGPTVVTTGCGLQVPYAMTSPRPESVTCLTCREHAHREHLGIADQVERLGWTPGMNITSDQLAKVVDWHRDRAKRFSG
;
A
#
# COMPACT_ATOMS: atom_id res chain seq x y z
N MET A 1 -23.20 -12.23 15.89
CA MET A 1 -21.81 -11.95 16.30
C MET A 1 -20.94 -12.62 15.25
N SER A 2 -20.46 -11.87 14.27
CA SER A 2 -19.65 -12.44 13.20
C SER A 2 -18.34 -12.93 13.82
N GLU A 3 -18.01 -14.18 13.56
CA GLU A 3 -16.72 -14.81 13.86
C GLU A 3 -15.62 -13.81 13.51
N THR A 4 -14.80 -13.41 14.49
CA THR A 4 -13.75 -12.42 14.27
C THR A 4 -12.78 -13.00 13.26
N ASP A 5 -12.75 -12.45 12.05
CA ASP A 5 -11.84 -12.86 10.99
C ASP A 5 -10.41 -12.90 11.57
N PRO A 6 -9.76 -14.08 11.65
CA PRO A 6 -8.44 -14.21 12.27
C PRO A 6 -7.34 -13.70 11.34
N HIS A 7 -7.66 -13.31 10.12
CA HIS A 7 -6.67 -12.93 9.14
C HIS A 7 -6.20 -11.48 9.32
N ILE A 8 -4.92 -11.28 9.00
CA ILE A 8 -4.37 -9.95 8.82
C ILE A 8 -4.52 -9.59 7.35
N HIS A 9 -5.08 -8.40 7.10
CA HIS A 9 -5.44 -7.92 5.77
C HIS A 9 -4.49 -6.83 5.28
N VAL A 10 -4.67 -6.45 4.02
CA VAL A 10 -4.08 -5.24 3.45
C VAL A 10 -5.21 -4.25 3.19
N GLU A 11 -4.99 -2.98 3.51
CA GLU A 11 -5.92 -1.91 3.14
C GLU A 11 -6.03 -1.80 1.62
N GLN A 12 -7.22 -1.50 1.10
CA GLN A 12 -7.48 -1.51 -0.34
C GLN A 12 -6.50 -0.63 -1.14
N LYS A 13 -6.05 0.49 -0.57
CA LYS A 13 -5.18 1.48 -1.22
C LYS A 13 -3.70 1.35 -0.83
N VAL A 14 -3.06 0.24 -1.22
CA VAL A 14 -1.70 -0.19 -0.81
C VAL A 14 -0.60 0.90 -0.92
N GLY A 15 -0.71 1.84 -1.86
CA GLY A 15 0.25 2.95 -2.05
C GLY A 15 -0.21 4.32 -1.55
N GLN A 16 -1.47 4.47 -1.14
CA GLN A 16 -2.06 5.76 -0.74
C GLN A 16 -2.55 5.74 0.71
N SER A 17 -2.15 4.73 1.47
CA SER A 17 -2.66 4.50 2.81
C SER A 17 -1.55 4.08 3.78
N GLY A 18 -1.92 3.92 5.05
CA GLY A 18 -0.97 3.62 6.13
C GLY A 18 -0.35 4.84 6.80
N ALA A 19 0.65 4.58 7.65
CA ALA A 19 1.25 5.58 8.53
C ALA A 19 2.14 6.57 7.77
N ASP A 20 2.88 6.12 6.76
CA ASP A 20 3.82 6.98 6.02
C ASP A 20 3.10 8.10 5.25
N VAL A 21 1.98 7.76 4.59
CA VAL A 21 1.14 8.76 3.90
C VAL A 21 0.53 9.75 4.89
N ARG A 22 0.07 9.29 6.05
CA ARG A 22 -0.44 10.17 7.11
C ARG A 22 0.64 11.07 7.68
N ASN A 23 1.84 10.55 7.90
CA ASN A 23 2.98 11.36 8.36
C ASN A 23 3.34 12.43 7.34
N ALA A 24 3.30 12.11 6.03
CA ALA A 24 3.50 13.10 4.97
C ALA A 24 2.42 14.20 5.00
N ILE A 25 1.14 13.84 5.19
CA ILE A 25 0.04 14.80 5.35
C ILE A 25 0.28 15.69 6.58
N VAL A 26 0.62 15.10 7.72
CA VAL A 26 0.92 15.84 8.97
C VAL A 26 2.08 16.81 8.77
N ALA A 27 3.18 16.36 8.18
CA ALA A 27 4.35 17.21 7.92
C ALA A 27 4.03 18.37 6.97
N THR A 28 3.12 18.16 6.02
CA THR A 28 2.76 19.19 5.02
C THR A 28 1.75 20.21 5.56
N PHE A 29 0.76 19.75 6.32
CA PHE A 29 -0.41 20.56 6.70
C PHE A 29 -0.47 20.91 8.18
N GLY A 30 0.42 20.35 9.02
CA GLY A 30 0.45 20.59 10.46
C GLY A 30 -0.78 20.06 11.22
N ARG A 31 -1.59 19.20 10.60
CA ARG A 31 -2.83 18.65 11.17
C ARG A 31 -2.72 17.14 11.31
N VAL A 32 -2.91 16.63 12.52
CA VAL A 32 -3.03 15.19 12.78
C VAL A 32 -4.51 14.79 12.59
N PRO A 33 -4.86 14.04 11.53
CA PRO A 33 -6.19 13.45 11.44
C PRO A 33 -6.31 12.29 12.44
N ASP A 34 -7.49 12.12 13.02
CA ASP A 34 -7.80 10.91 13.77
C ASP A 34 -7.62 9.68 12.86
N GLY A 35 -7.06 8.61 13.43
CA GLY A 35 -6.87 7.36 12.71
C GLY A 35 -8.21 6.70 12.38
N PRO A 36 -8.35 6.04 11.21
CA PRO A 36 -9.55 5.29 10.91
C PRO A 36 -9.68 4.12 11.90
N THR A 37 -10.89 3.93 12.42
CA THR A 37 -11.22 2.78 13.27
C THR A 37 -11.45 1.53 12.43
N VAL A 38 -12.05 1.70 11.25
CA VAL A 38 -12.38 0.64 10.28
C VAL A 38 -11.91 1.05 8.89
N VAL A 39 -11.41 0.09 8.12
CA VAL A 39 -10.96 0.30 6.73
C VAL A 39 -11.51 -0.78 5.82
N THR A 40 -11.62 -0.46 4.53
CA THR A 40 -11.91 -1.45 3.48
C THR A 40 -10.62 -2.12 3.04
N THR A 41 -10.61 -3.44 2.98
CA THR A 41 -9.43 -4.24 2.64
C THR A 41 -9.39 -4.59 1.15
N GLY A 42 -8.24 -5.09 0.68
CA GLY A 42 -8.09 -5.60 -0.68
C GLY A 42 -9.03 -6.78 -1.00
N CYS A 43 -9.48 -7.53 0.01
CA CYS A 43 -10.49 -8.58 -0.16
C CYS A 43 -11.95 -8.08 -0.08
N GLY A 44 -12.17 -6.77 0.10
CA GLY A 44 -13.49 -6.16 0.13
C GLY A 44 -14.20 -6.19 1.49
N LEU A 45 -13.56 -6.73 2.53
CA LEU A 45 -14.09 -6.72 3.89
C LEU A 45 -13.85 -5.35 4.56
N GLN A 46 -14.75 -5.00 5.48
CA GLN A 46 -14.54 -3.91 6.41
C GLN A 46 -14.03 -4.47 7.73
N VAL A 47 -12.81 -4.10 8.13
CA VAL A 47 -12.14 -4.63 9.33
C VAL A 47 -11.56 -3.49 10.17
N PRO A 48 -11.35 -3.69 11.49
CA PRO A 48 -10.63 -2.72 12.30
C PRO A 48 -9.25 -2.44 11.70
N TYR A 49 -8.80 -1.18 11.71
CA TYR A 49 -7.48 -0.82 11.15
C TYR A 49 -6.33 -1.64 11.76
N ALA A 50 -6.45 -2.02 13.04
CA ALA A 50 -5.48 -2.86 13.74
C ALA A 50 -5.33 -4.28 13.14
N MET A 51 -6.31 -4.75 12.37
CA MET A 51 -6.28 -6.03 11.65
C MET A 51 -5.67 -5.91 10.24
N THR A 52 -4.99 -4.80 9.95
CA THR A 52 -4.30 -4.59 8.67
C THR A 52 -2.79 -4.43 8.85
N SER A 53 -2.03 -4.84 7.85
CA SER A 53 -0.59 -4.61 7.79
C SER A 53 -0.14 -4.33 6.37
N PRO A 54 0.75 -3.33 6.16
CA PRO A 54 1.41 -3.12 4.88
C PRO A 54 2.59 -4.08 4.66
N ARG A 55 2.95 -4.89 5.65
CA ARG A 55 4.11 -5.79 5.61
C ARG A 55 3.70 -7.15 5.06
N PRO A 56 4.29 -7.62 3.94
CA PRO A 56 3.92 -8.89 3.32
C PRO A 56 3.96 -10.08 4.28
N GLU A 57 4.97 -10.14 5.15
CA GLU A 57 5.18 -11.21 6.13
C GLU A 57 4.13 -11.28 7.24
N SER A 58 3.35 -10.22 7.46
CA SER A 58 2.31 -10.19 8.48
C SER A 58 0.93 -10.51 7.93
N VAL A 59 0.74 -10.48 6.60
CA VAL A 59 -0.57 -10.61 5.96
C VAL A 59 -0.89 -12.08 5.76
N THR A 60 -2.01 -12.53 6.33
CA THR A 60 -2.43 -13.94 6.26
C THR A 60 -3.66 -14.15 5.37
N CYS A 61 -4.37 -13.09 4.98
CA CYS A 61 -5.47 -13.17 4.01
C CYS A 61 -4.92 -13.30 2.58
N LEU A 62 -5.07 -14.47 1.94
CA LEU A 62 -4.54 -14.75 0.61
C LEU A 62 -5.05 -13.78 -0.47
N THR A 63 -6.35 -13.46 -0.48
CA THR A 63 -6.93 -12.49 -1.42
C THR A 63 -6.32 -11.09 -1.25
N CYS A 64 -6.01 -10.68 -0.01
CA CYS A 64 -5.30 -9.42 0.22
C CYS A 64 -3.85 -9.44 -0.27
N ARG A 65 -3.20 -10.61 -0.24
CA ARG A 65 -1.84 -10.77 -0.78
C ARG A 65 -1.84 -10.68 -2.30
N GLU A 66 -2.76 -11.36 -2.97
CA GLU A 66 -2.96 -11.25 -4.42
C GLU A 66 -3.31 -9.82 -4.86
N HIS A 67 -4.19 -9.15 -4.09
CA HIS A 67 -4.50 -7.74 -4.29
C HIS A 67 -3.24 -6.88 -4.21
N ALA A 68 -2.49 -6.98 -3.11
CA ALA A 68 -1.29 -6.17 -2.90
C ALA A 68 -0.20 -6.46 -3.93
N HIS A 69 -0.05 -7.71 -4.37
CA HIS A 69 0.84 -8.08 -5.46
C HIS A 69 0.50 -7.32 -6.75
N ARG A 70 -0.77 -7.36 -7.17
CA ARG A 70 -1.23 -6.65 -8.38
C ARG A 70 -1.09 -5.14 -8.28
N GLU A 71 -1.46 -4.56 -7.14
CA GLU A 71 -1.35 -3.12 -6.92
C GLU A 71 0.10 -2.64 -6.96
N HIS A 72 1.03 -3.38 -6.35
CA HIS A 72 2.44 -3.02 -6.41
C HIS A 72 3.01 -3.06 -7.83
N LEU A 73 2.64 -4.06 -8.64
CA LEU A 73 3.01 -4.09 -10.06
C LEU A 73 2.38 -2.93 -10.84
N GLY A 74 1.09 -2.66 -10.63
CA GLY A 74 0.40 -1.55 -11.29
C GLY A 74 1.03 -0.19 -10.99
N ILE A 75 1.48 0.03 -9.74
CA ILE A 75 2.19 1.24 -9.36
C ILE A 75 3.58 1.29 -10.02
N ALA A 76 4.33 0.18 -10.07
CA ALA A 76 5.62 0.14 -10.76
C ALA A 76 5.47 0.56 -12.24
N ASP A 77 4.48 0.01 -12.93
CA ASP A 77 4.19 0.35 -14.33
C ASP A 77 3.75 1.83 -14.49
N GLN A 78 2.97 2.35 -13.53
CA GLN A 78 2.56 3.75 -13.54
C GLN A 78 3.75 4.68 -13.33
N VAL A 79 4.62 4.38 -12.37
CA VAL A 79 5.83 5.15 -12.09
C VAL A 79 6.75 5.14 -13.30
N GLU A 80 7.00 3.97 -13.91
CA GLU A 80 7.79 3.88 -15.14
C GLU A 80 7.23 4.80 -16.21
N ARG A 81 5.91 4.76 -16.49
CA ARG A 81 5.27 5.63 -17.50
C ARG A 81 5.40 7.12 -17.16
N LEU A 82 5.22 7.50 -15.89
CA LEU A 82 5.25 8.91 -15.46
C LEU A 82 6.67 9.49 -15.49
N GLY A 83 7.69 8.69 -15.26
CA GLY A 83 9.10 9.14 -15.30
C GLY A 83 9.57 9.65 -16.65
N TRP A 84 8.86 9.30 -17.74
CA TRP A 84 9.11 9.83 -19.07
C TRP A 84 8.40 11.16 -19.37
N THR A 85 7.68 11.73 -18.40
CA THR A 85 6.96 12.99 -18.57
C THR A 85 7.93 14.18 -18.47
N PRO A 86 8.06 15.02 -19.51
CA PRO A 86 8.91 16.21 -19.46
C PRO A 86 8.49 17.17 -18.33
N GLY A 87 9.46 17.71 -17.59
CA GLY A 87 9.22 18.69 -16.52
C GLY A 87 9.15 18.13 -15.09
N MET A 88 9.31 16.81 -14.92
CA MET A 88 9.41 16.19 -13.60
C MET A 88 10.84 16.30 -13.03
N ASN A 89 10.97 16.81 -11.80
CA ASN A 89 12.23 16.86 -11.05
C ASN A 89 12.54 15.51 -10.36
N ILE A 90 12.52 14.42 -11.11
CA ILE A 90 12.87 13.07 -10.63
C ILE A 90 14.00 12.54 -11.52
N THR A 91 15.10 12.11 -10.92
CA THR A 91 16.20 11.51 -11.69
C THR A 91 15.85 10.09 -12.13
N SER A 92 16.44 9.60 -13.22
CA SER A 92 16.25 8.22 -13.67
C SER A 92 16.63 7.20 -12.60
N ASP A 93 17.66 7.48 -11.78
CA ASP A 93 18.06 6.61 -10.67
C ASP A 93 17.03 6.56 -9.55
N GLN A 94 16.39 7.69 -9.24
CA GLN A 94 15.29 7.74 -8.26
C GLN A 94 14.09 6.95 -8.77
N LEU A 95 13.78 7.09 -10.06
CA LEU A 95 12.71 6.35 -10.71
C LEU A 95 12.95 4.83 -10.64
N ALA A 96 14.13 4.38 -11.04
CA ALA A 96 14.52 2.97 -11.02
C ALA A 96 14.41 2.38 -9.60
N LYS A 97 14.88 3.10 -8.58
CA LYS A 97 14.78 2.66 -7.17
C LYS A 97 13.34 2.47 -6.73
N VAL A 98 12.42 3.37 -7.10
CA VAL A 98 11.01 3.26 -6.74
C VAL A 98 10.36 2.06 -7.43
N VAL A 99 10.64 1.89 -8.73
CA VAL A 99 10.13 0.76 -9.52
C VAL A 99 10.61 -0.57 -8.93
N ASP A 100 11.91 -0.69 -8.66
CA ASP A 100 12.51 -1.90 -8.09
C ASP A 100 11.93 -2.22 -6.71
N TRP A 101 11.74 -1.19 -5.88
CA TRP A 101 11.11 -1.36 -4.57
C TRP A 101 9.67 -1.88 -4.68
N HIS A 102 8.87 -1.36 -5.62
CA HIS A 102 7.51 -1.84 -5.86
C HIS A 102 7.50 -3.29 -6.37
N ARG A 103 8.42 -3.64 -7.29
CA ARG A 103 8.56 -5.01 -7.81
C ARG A 103 8.99 -6.01 -6.73
N ASP A 104 9.95 -5.65 -5.87
CA ASP A 104 10.34 -6.47 -4.73
C ASP A 104 9.15 -6.71 -3.80
N ARG A 105 8.39 -5.66 -3.49
CA ARG A 105 7.22 -5.78 -2.62
C ARG A 105 6.14 -6.66 -3.22
N ALA A 106 5.86 -6.52 -4.51
CA ALA A 106 4.95 -7.40 -5.23
C ALA A 106 5.37 -8.87 -5.10
N LYS A 107 6.66 -9.17 -5.32
CA LYS A 107 7.20 -10.53 -5.19
C LYS A 107 7.04 -11.10 -3.77
N ARG A 108 7.19 -10.29 -2.74
CA ARG A 108 7.00 -10.73 -1.34
C ARG A 108 5.54 -11.03 -1.00
N PHE A 109 4.59 -10.42 -1.71
CA PHE A 109 3.18 -10.73 -1.58
C PHE A 109 2.73 -11.98 -2.35
N SER A 110 3.51 -12.50 -3.30
CA SER A 110 3.09 -13.65 -4.14
C SER A 110 3.35 -15.03 -3.53
N GLY A 111 4.08 -15.13 -2.40
CA GLY A 111 4.58 -16.41 -1.86
C GLY A 111 3.75 -16.98 -0.74
#